data_AF-A0A3D0RQS4-F1
#
_entry.id   AF-A0A3D0RQS4-F1
#
_cell.length_a   1.000
_cell.length_b   1.000
_cell.length_c   1.000
_cell.angle_alpha   90.00
_cell.angle_beta   90.00
_cell.angle_gamma   90.00
#
_symmetry.space_group_name_H-M   'P 1'
#
loop_
_entity.id
_entity.type
_entity.pdbx_description
1 polymer ?
#
loop_
_entity_poly.entity_id
_entity_poly.type
_entity_poly.pdbx_seq_one_letter_code
_entity_poly.pdbx_strand_id
1 'polypeptide(L)'
;MAKAKLIAPYGGKLVNLVVTGKEREELLAKTAQLPSIKITARNLCDLELIATGGFSPLTTFMGKADYDRVLKEMRLADGTVFPLPITLTADPKELPTVGEELVLRDANFDVIAIMTLDEIFHWDAETEASLAYGTTDAKHPMVSEMARWNKVCISGPMKVLNLPKYYDFVNLRHTPAQVREMLEKMGHDNVVAFQTRNPLHRIHEELTKRAAAQVNGSLIIHPVVGMTKPGDVDHYTRVRTYKALVDNHYDKNNTMLSLLPLAMRMAGPKEAILHAIIRRNHGANHFIVGRDHAGPGNDSLGKPFYGPYDAQELMKQHEAEIGVKMIPFEMLVYLPDEQRYVEEKDVPKGAKVANISGTQVRDDYLAKGKLLPEWFTRPETAEILRETYPARHKQGFCIWFTGLSGSGKTATTQVLRSLLLERGRELAILDGDVVRTHLSKGLGFSKEDRDTNILRIGFVAGEIVHAGGGVICAAISPY
;
A
#
# COMPACT_ATOMS: atom_id res chain seq x y z
N MET A 1 12.92 -8.03 -35.03
CA MET A 1 13.53 -8.74 -33.88
C MET A 1 12.56 -9.82 -33.45
N ALA A 2 13.04 -11.01 -33.06
CA ALA A 2 12.17 -12.04 -32.49
C ALA A 2 11.55 -11.50 -31.18
N LYS A 3 10.26 -11.76 -30.94
CA LYS A 3 9.62 -11.39 -29.67
C LYS A 3 10.29 -12.14 -28.52
N ALA A 4 10.51 -11.47 -27.38
CA ALA A 4 11.05 -12.12 -26.19
C ALA A 4 10.13 -13.25 -25.71
N LYS A 5 10.72 -14.32 -25.21
CA LYS A 5 10.00 -15.46 -24.64
C LYS A 5 9.91 -15.30 -23.12
N LEU A 6 8.90 -14.57 -22.66
CA LEU A 6 8.64 -14.37 -21.24
C LEU A 6 8.22 -15.68 -20.55
N ILE A 7 8.40 -15.73 -19.23
CA ILE A 7 7.89 -16.82 -18.40
C ILE A 7 6.36 -16.95 -18.54
N ALA A 8 5.88 -18.18 -18.63
CA ALA A 8 4.45 -18.46 -18.69
C ALA A 8 3.74 -17.97 -17.40
N PRO A 9 2.46 -17.52 -17.48
CA PRO A 9 1.66 -17.22 -16.29
C PRO A 9 1.68 -18.38 -15.29
N TYR A 10 1.48 -18.06 -14.01
CA TYR A 10 1.36 -19.06 -12.96
C TYR A 10 0.08 -19.87 -13.18
N GLY A 11 0.18 -21.20 -13.13
CA GLY A 11 -0.89 -22.11 -13.60
C GLY A 11 -1.01 -22.27 -15.12
N GLY A 12 -0.09 -21.69 -15.91
CA GLY A 12 0.02 -21.92 -17.36
C GLY A 12 -0.79 -20.97 -18.24
N LYS A 13 -1.84 -20.34 -17.71
CA LYS A 13 -2.67 -19.35 -18.43
C LYS A 13 -2.98 -18.16 -17.52
N LEU A 14 -2.97 -16.96 -18.11
CA LEU A 14 -3.40 -15.76 -17.41
C LEU A 14 -4.93 -15.76 -17.28
N VAL A 15 -5.43 -15.66 -16.05
CA VAL A 15 -6.86 -15.48 -15.79
C VAL A 15 -7.32 -14.12 -16.33
N ASN A 16 -8.50 -14.08 -16.95
CA ASN A 16 -9.16 -12.85 -17.33
C ASN A 16 -10.67 -13.02 -17.12
N LEU A 17 -11.21 -12.35 -16.12
CA LEU A 17 -12.64 -12.38 -15.76
C LEU A 17 -13.39 -11.15 -16.26
N VAL A 18 -12.71 -10.23 -16.95
CA VAL A 18 -13.31 -9.00 -17.46
C VAL A 18 -14.16 -9.33 -18.68
N VAL A 19 -15.47 -9.11 -18.56
CA VAL A 19 -16.40 -9.26 -19.67
C VAL A 19 -16.45 -7.97 -20.51
N THR A 20 -16.62 -8.11 -21.83
CA THR A 20 -16.62 -6.97 -22.76
C THR A 20 -17.75 -7.12 -23.80
N GLY A 21 -18.02 -6.04 -24.54
CA GLY A 21 -19.01 -6.03 -25.61
C GLY A 21 -20.43 -6.34 -25.13
N LYS A 22 -21.18 -7.09 -25.94
CA LYS A 22 -22.61 -7.37 -25.74
C LYS A 22 -22.91 -8.08 -24.41
N GLU A 23 -22.08 -9.07 -24.03
CA GLU A 23 -22.26 -9.79 -22.76
C GLU A 23 -22.20 -8.83 -21.56
N ARG A 24 -21.25 -7.89 -21.58
CA ARG A 24 -21.11 -6.88 -20.53
C ARG A 24 -22.35 -5.99 -20.43
N GLU A 25 -22.89 -5.54 -21.56
CA GLU A 25 -24.09 -4.69 -21.60
C GLU A 25 -25.33 -5.43 -21.07
N GLU A 26 -25.53 -6.69 -21.48
CA GLU A 26 -26.62 -7.53 -21.00
C GLU A 26 -26.54 -7.78 -19.49
N LEU A 27 -25.34 -8.08 -18.97
CA LEU A 27 -25.12 -8.27 -17.54
C LEU A 27 -25.30 -6.97 -16.74
N LEU A 28 -24.81 -5.83 -17.25
CA LEU A 28 -25.02 -4.53 -16.60
C LEU A 28 -26.50 -4.20 -16.45
N ALA A 29 -27.32 -4.45 -17.48
CA ALA A 29 -28.75 -4.21 -17.44
C ALA A 29 -29.46 -5.06 -16.36
N LYS A 30 -28.97 -6.28 -16.10
CA LYS A 30 -29.51 -7.18 -15.06
C LYS A 30 -29.19 -6.71 -13.63
N THR A 31 -28.11 -5.96 -13.41
CA THR A 31 -27.64 -5.62 -12.06
C THR A 31 -28.63 -4.84 -11.20
N ALA A 32 -29.57 -4.11 -11.80
CA ALA A 32 -30.61 -3.38 -11.07
C ALA A 32 -31.63 -4.28 -10.35
N GLN A 33 -31.72 -5.55 -10.75
CA GLN A 33 -32.67 -6.54 -10.22
C GLN A 33 -32.03 -7.50 -9.21
N LEU A 34 -30.71 -7.43 -9.06
CA LEU A 34 -29.95 -8.34 -8.20
C LEU A 34 -29.67 -7.70 -6.84
N PRO A 35 -29.60 -8.50 -5.76
CA PRO A 35 -29.07 -8.04 -4.49
C PRO A 35 -27.63 -7.59 -4.67
N SER A 36 -27.18 -6.64 -3.87
CA SER A 36 -25.83 -6.10 -3.98
C SER A 36 -25.20 -5.84 -2.64
N ILE A 37 -23.90 -6.13 -2.54
CA ILE A 37 -23.09 -5.82 -1.37
C ILE A 37 -22.00 -4.82 -1.73
N LYS A 38 -21.60 -4.02 -0.74
CA LYS A 38 -20.48 -3.10 -0.86
C LYS A 38 -19.20 -3.80 -0.40
N ILE A 39 -18.19 -3.86 -1.26
CA ILE A 39 -16.89 -4.45 -0.93
C ILE A 39 -15.91 -3.41 -0.41
N THR A 40 -14.94 -3.86 0.40
CA THR A 40 -13.91 -2.99 0.97
C THR A 40 -12.89 -2.57 -0.08
N ALA A 41 -12.10 -1.52 0.20
CA ALA A 41 -10.99 -1.12 -0.67
C ALA A 41 -9.94 -2.23 -0.87
N ARG A 42 -9.71 -3.07 0.15
CA ARG A 42 -8.85 -4.26 0.05
C ARG A 42 -9.42 -5.27 -0.93
N ASN A 43 -10.69 -5.63 -0.76
CA ASN A 43 -11.35 -6.57 -1.64
C ASN A 43 -11.46 -6.04 -3.07
N LEU A 44 -11.55 -4.72 -3.28
CA LEU A 44 -11.50 -4.11 -4.60
C LEU A 44 -10.12 -4.30 -5.27
N CYS A 45 -9.03 -4.09 -4.54
CA CYS A 45 -7.67 -4.37 -5.01
C CYS A 45 -7.48 -5.86 -5.34
N ASP A 46 -7.98 -6.74 -4.47
CA ASP A 46 -7.90 -8.18 -4.68
C ASP A 46 -8.71 -8.62 -5.89
N LEU A 47 -9.95 -8.13 -6.02
CA LEU A 47 -10.82 -8.40 -7.16
C LEU A 47 -10.15 -7.98 -8.46
N GLU A 48 -9.54 -6.80 -8.52
CA GLU A 48 -8.82 -6.34 -9.72
C GLU A 48 -7.69 -7.30 -10.12
N LEU A 49 -6.91 -7.78 -9.15
CA LEU A 49 -5.82 -8.73 -9.40
C LEU A 49 -6.31 -10.13 -9.76
N ILE A 50 -7.44 -10.60 -9.22
CA ILE A 50 -8.09 -11.83 -9.69
C ILE A 50 -8.58 -11.62 -11.14
N ALA A 51 -9.30 -10.53 -11.39
CA ALA A 51 -9.96 -10.23 -12.65
C ALA A 51 -9.01 -10.12 -13.83
N THR A 52 -7.84 -9.50 -13.60
CA THR A 52 -6.83 -9.24 -14.63
C THR A 52 -5.73 -10.30 -14.68
N GLY A 53 -5.79 -11.31 -13.79
CA GLY A 53 -4.86 -12.42 -13.74
C GLY A 53 -3.58 -12.18 -12.95
N GLY A 54 -3.47 -11.06 -12.21
CA GLY A 54 -2.38 -10.82 -11.27
C GLY A 54 -2.27 -11.91 -10.21
N PHE A 55 -3.39 -12.53 -9.82
CA PHE A 55 -3.44 -13.67 -8.90
C PHE A 55 -3.67 -15.04 -9.58
N SER A 56 -3.44 -15.17 -10.90
CA SER A 56 -3.50 -16.50 -11.54
C SER A 56 -2.70 -17.53 -10.73
N PRO A 57 -3.25 -18.74 -10.49
CA PRO A 57 -4.42 -19.32 -11.16
C PRO A 57 -5.79 -18.97 -10.55
N LEU A 58 -5.89 -18.12 -9.53
CA LEU A 58 -7.17 -17.83 -8.89
C LEU A 58 -8.20 -17.25 -9.88
N THR A 59 -9.39 -17.86 -9.92
CA THR A 59 -10.55 -17.40 -10.70
C THR A 59 -11.71 -16.91 -9.84
N THR A 60 -11.60 -17.05 -8.52
CA THR A 60 -12.60 -16.65 -7.53
C THR A 60 -11.87 -16.08 -6.30
N PHE A 61 -12.62 -15.43 -5.39
CA PHE A 61 -12.17 -15.40 -4.01
C PHE A 61 -12.10 -16.84 -3.48
N MET A 62 -11.22 -17.13 -2.52
CA MET A 62 -11.00 -18.51 -2.08
C MET A 62 -12.24 -19.10 -1.39
N GLY A 63 -12.67 -20.27 -1.88
CA GLY A 63 -13.62 -21.14 -1.16
C GLY A 63 -12.97 -21.79 0.06
N LYS A 64 -13.76 -22.55 0.83
CA LYS A 64 -13.30 -23.09 2.12
C LYS A 64 -12.09 -24.02 1.98
N ALA A 65 -12.09 -24.85 0.94
CA ALA A 65 -11.02 -25.83 0.70
C ALA A 65 -9.68 -25.14 0.38
N ASP A 66 -9.68 -24.15 -0.51
CA ASP A 66 -8.49 -23.35 -0.80
C ASP A 66 -8.03 -22.56 0.42
N TYR A 67 -8.96 -21.87 1.10
CA TYR A 67 -8.66 -21.09 2.29
C TYR A 67 -7.96 -21.91 3.38
N ASP A 68 -8.54 -23.06 3.76
CA ASP A 68 -7.99 -23.91 4.82
C ASP A 68 -6.59 -24.42 4.49
N ARG A 69 -6.40 -24.84 3.23
CA ARG A 69 -5.14 -25.41 2.78
C ARG A 69 -4.08 -24.34 2.58
N VAL A 70 -4.45 -23.14 2.14
CA VAL A 70 -3.53 -22.00 2.06
C VAL A 70 -3.03 -21.60 3.44
N LEU A 71 -3.92 -21.54 4.44
CA LEU A 71 -3.52 -21.22 5.81
C LEU A 71 -2.53 -22.23 6.39
N LYS A 72 -2.79 -23.52 6.19
CA LYS A 72 -2.03 -24.61 6.82
C LYS A 72 -0.79 -25.03 6.03
N GLU A 73 -0.86 -25.00 4.71
CA GLU A 73 0.12 -25.63 3.81
C GLU A 73 0.69 -24.66 2.76
N MET A 74 0.20 -23.41 2.68
CA MET A 74 0.53 -22.46 1.61
C MET A 74 0.24 -23.03 0.21
N ARG A 75 -0.85 -23.79 0.10
CA ARG A 75 -1.28 -24.43 -1.15
C ARG A 75 -2.78 -24.29 -1.36
N LEU A 76 -3.17 -24.08 -2.62
CA LEU A 76 -4.55 -24.25 -3.07
C LEU A 76 -4.95 -25.72 -2.98
N ALA A 77 -6.24 -26.01 -3.06
CA ALA A 77 -6.82 -27.34 -3.00
C ALA A 77 -6.27 -28.28 -4.09
N ASP A 78 -5.86 -27.76 -5.24
CA ASP A 78 -5.22 -28.52 -6.32
C ASP A 78 -3.72 -28.83 -6.07
N GLY A 79 -3.14 -28.28 -5.00
CA GLY A 79 -1.74 -28.43 -4.62
C GLY A 79 -0.84 -27.30 -5.07
N THR A 80 -1.31 -26.35 -5.88
CA THR A 80 -0.53 -25.20 -6.35
C THR A 80 -0.10 -24.32 -5.17
N VAL A 81 1.18 -23.94 -5.07
CA VAL A 81 1.65 -23.02 -4.01
C VAL A 81 0.94 -21.68 -4.12
N PHE A 82 0.31 -21.27 -3.03
CA PHE A 82 -0.28 -19.95 -2.86
C PHE A 82 -0.25 -19.60 -1.36
N PRO A 83 0.45 -18.54 -0.94
CA PRO A 83 0.93 -18.45 0.45
C PRO A 83 -0.02 -17.74 1.41
N LEU A 84 -1.00 -16.99 0.90
CA LEU A 84 -1.86 -16.12 1.70
C LEU A 84 -3.33 -16.22 1.25
N PRO A 85 -4.29 -16.17 2.19
CA PRO A 85 -5.70 -16.20 1.86
C PRO A 85 -6.13 -14.94 1.10
N ILE A 86 -6.92 -15.12 0.04
CA ILE A 86 -7.58 -14.05 -0.71
C ILE A 86 -9.09 -14.28 -0.62
N THR A 87 -9.71 -13.74 0.43
CA THR A 87 -11.12 -13.97 0.78
C THR A 87 -11.95 -12.69 0.65
N LEU A 88 -13.26 -12.85 0.43
CA LEU A 88 -14.23 -11.76 0.47
C LEU A 88 -15.12 -11.96 1.70
N THR A 89 -15.04 -11.05 2.68
CA THR A 89 -15.92 -11.11 3.85
C THR A 89 -17.18 -10.27 3.64
N ALA A 90 -18.33 -10.76 4.10
CA ALA A 90 -19.62 -10.10 3.93
C ALA A 90 -20.51 -10.25 5.17
N ASP A 91 -21.44 -9.32 5.39
CA ASP A 91 -22.47 -9.49 6.43
C ASP A 91 -23.46 -10.57 5.95
N PRO A 92 -23.66 -11.66 6.70
CA PRO A 92 -24.63 -12.71 6.35
C PRO A 92 -26.04 -12.19 6.04
N LYS A 93 -26.43 -11.04 6.61
CA LYS A 93 -27.76 -10.45 6.41
C LYS A 93 -27.95 -9.80 5.03
N GLU A 94 -26.86 -9.47 4.34
CA GLU A 94 -26.88 -8.85 3.02
C GLU A 94 -26.78 -9.89 1.88
N LEU A 95 -26.58 -11.16 2.22
CA LEU A 95 -26.33 -12.22 1.25
C LEU A 95 -27.62 -12.85 0.72
N PRO A 96 -27.69 -13.17 -0.58
CA PRO A 96 -28.76 -14.00 -1.13
C PRO A 96 -28.57 -15.48 -0.77
N THR A 97 -29.45 -16.34 -1.28
CA THR A 97 -29.32 -17.78 -1.13
C THR A 97 -28.13 -18.30 -1.94
N VAL A 98 -27.44 -19.33 -1.43
CA VAL A 98 -26.43 -20.05 -2.22
C VAL A 98 -27.05 -20.54 -3.53
N GLY A 99 -26.33 -20.34 -4.64
CA GLY A 99 -26.76 -20.56 -6.01
C GLY A 99 -27.32 -19.32 -6.71
N GLU A 100 -27.66 -18.26 -5.97
CA GLU A 100 -28.15 -16.99 -6.53
C GLU A 100 -26.99 -16.04 -6.87
N GLU A 101 -27.28 -15.05 -7.72
CA GLU A 101 -26.33 -14.01 -8.10
C GLU A 101 -26.42 -12.78 -7.20
N LEU A 102 -25.27 -12.15 -6.93
CA LEU A 102 -25.17 -10.85 -6.30
C LEU A 102 -24.23 -9.91 -7.05
N VAL A 103 -24.45 -8.62 -6.90
CA VAL A 103 -23.59 -7.56 -7.44
C VAL A 103 -22.59 -7.11 -6.39
N LEU A 104 -21.31 -7.10 -6.75
CA LEU A 104 -20.25 -6.50 -5.97
C LEU A 104 -20.10 -5.02 -6.37
N ARG A 105 -20.21 -4.12 -5.39
CA ARG A 105 -20.09 -2.67 -5.59
C ARG A 105 -18.92 -2.09 -4.82
N ASP A 106 -18.30 -1.05 -5.36
CA ASP A 106 -17.26 -0.32 -4.65
C ASP A 106 -17.82 0.64 -3.59
N ALA A 107 -16.94 1.42 -2.95
CA ALA A 107 -17.32 2.40 -1.93
C ALA A 107 -18.26 3.52 -2.43
N ASN A 108 -18.27 3.80 -3.74
CA ASN A 108 -19.12 4.79 -4.40
C ASN A 108 -20.41 4.19 -4.97
N PHE A 109 -20.67 2.90 -4.70
CA PHE A 109 -21.78 2.12 -5.24
C PHE A 109 -21.69 1.80 -6.75
N ASP A 110 -20.52 2.02 -7.37
CA ASP A 110 -20.31 1.61 -8.76
C ASP A 110 -20.33 0.08 -8.87
N VAL A 111 -20.95 -0.43 -9.94
CA VAL A 111 -20.99 -1.87 -10.25
C VAL A 111 -19.60 -2.34 -10.65
N ILE A 112 -19.04 -3.33 -9.94
CA ILE A 112 -17.74 -3.91 -10.25
C ILE A 112 -17.89 -5.28 -10.92
N ALA A 113 -18.62 -6.20 -10.28
CA ALA A 113 -18.78 -7.56 -10.75
C ALA A 113 -20.14 -8.15 -10.38
N ILE A 114 -20.53 -9.21 -11.09
CA ILE A 114 -21.57 -10.14 -10.64
C ILE A 114 -20.86 -11.42 -10.17
N MET A 115 -21.26 -11.92 -9.00
CA MET A 115 -20.81 -13.20 -8.45
C MET A 115 -22.02 -14.14 -8.38
N THR A 116 -21.83 -15.41 -8.74
CA THR A 116 -22.74 -16.48 -8.30
C THR A 116 -22.26 -16.99 -6.96
N LEU A 117 -23.11 -17.00 -5.95
CA LEU A 117 -22.72 -17.37 -4.58
C LEU A 117 -22.69 -18.90 -4.42
N ASP A 118 -21.51 -19.51 -4.42
CA ASP A 118 -21.38 -20.97 -4.28
C ASP A 118 -21.17 -21.40 -2.83
N GLU A 119 -20.42 -20.61 -2.05
CA GLU A 119 -20.05 -20.97 -0.68
C GLU A 119 -20.18 -19.78 0.27
N ILE A 120 -20.67 -20.06 1.47
CA ILE A 120 -20.57 -19.19 2.64
C ILE A 120 -19.91 -20.01 3.76
N PHE A 121 -18.85 -19.51 4.36
CA PHE A 121 -18.20 -20.19 5.48
C PHE A 121 -17.73 -19.23 6.57
N HIS A 122 -17.73 -19.72 7.81
CA HIS A 122 -17.13 -19.00 8.92
C HIS A 122 -15.62 -19.17 8.93
N TRP A 123 -14.95 -18.09 9.28
CA TRP A 123 -13.50 -18.03 9.47
C TRP A 123 -13.20 -17.52 10.88
N ASP A 124 -12.00 -17.81 11.37
CA ASP A 124 -11.55 -17.41 12.70
C ASP A 124 -10.35 -16.48 12.58
N ALA A 125 -10.51 -15.25 13.06
CA ALA A 125 -9.51 -14.20 12.91
C ALA A 125 -8.23 -14.50 13.68
N GLU A 126 -8.32 -15.17 14.83
CA GLU A 126 -7.15 -15.52 15.63
C GLU A 126 -6.35 -16.65 14.98
N THR A 127 -7.03 -17.68 14.45
CA THR A 127 -6.42 -18.76 13.67
C THR A 127 -5.76 -18.22 12.40
N GLU A 128 -6.45 -17.38 11.63
CA GLU A 128 -5.85 -16.75 10.45
C GLU A 128 -4.66 -15.86 10.86
N ALA A 129 -4.78 -15.08 11.93
CA ALA A 129 -3.69 -14.23 12.41
C ALA A 129 -2.42 -15.04 12.73
N SER A 130 -2.58 -16.10 13.51
CA SER A 130 -1.49 -16.98 13.90
C SER A 130 -0.88 -17.70 12.70
N LEU A 131 -1.69 -18.28 11.81
CA LEU A 131 -1.18 -19.08 10.70
C LEU A 131 -0.68 -18.25 9.53
N ALA A 132 -1.37 -17.18 9.13
CA ALA A 132 -1.00 -16.35 7.99
C ALA A 132 0.06 -15.30 8.32
N TYR A 133 0.04 -14.72 9.53
CA TYR A 133 0.95 -13.64 9.91
C TYR A 133 1.96 -14.04 10.99
N GLY A 134 1.83 -15.23 11.60
CA GLY A 134 2.76 -15.70 12.64
C GLY A 134 2.56 -15.02 14.00
N THR A 135 1.47 -14.27 14.18
CA THR A 135 1.24 -13.46 15.39
C THR A 135 -0.24 -13.10 15.55
N THR A 136 -0.67 -12.93 16.80
CA THR A 136 -1.98 -12.37 17.17
C THR A 136 -1.86 -10.96 17.76
N ASP A 137 -0.67 -10.35 17.69
CA ASP A 137 -0.44 -8.98 18.16
C ASP A 137 -1.13 -7.96 17.24
N ALA A 138 -2.03 -7.15 17.82
CA ALA A 138 -2.79 -6.12 17.11
C ALA A 138 -1.94 -4.98 16.54
N LYS A 139 -0.64 -4.88 16.88
CA LYS A 139 0.30 -3.97 16.21
C LYS A 139 0.63 -4.44 14.79
N HIS A 140 0.44 -5.72 14.47
CA HIS A 140 0.51 -6.19 13.09
C HIS A 140 -0.67 -5.60 12.29
N PRO A 141 -0.44 -4.89 11.16
CA PRO A 141 -1.49 -4.16 10.45
C PRO A 141 -2.70 -5.02 10.08
N MET A 142 -2.48 -6.25 9.61
CA MET A 142 -3.58 -7.15 9.26
C MET A 142 -4.34 -7.68 10.47
N VAL A 143 -3.68 -7.93 11.60
CA VAL A 143 -4.36 -8.38 12.81
C VAL A 143 -5.30 -7.27 13.31
N SER A 144 -4.83 -6.02 13.29
CA SER A 144 -5.66 -4.84 13.58
C SER A 144 -6.83 -4.69 12.60
N GLU A 145 -6.60 -4.92 11.30
CA GLU A 145 -7.62 -4.77 10.27
C GLU A 145 -8.71 -5.84 10.37
N MET A 146 -8.32 -7.10 10.52
CA MET A 146 -9.20 -8.28 10.61
C MET A 146 -10.20 -8.20 11.76
N ALA A 147 -9.88 -7.48 12.84
CA ALA A 147 -10.80 -7.26 13.95
C ALA A 147 -12.12 -6.58 13.52
N ARG A 148 -12.13 -5.90 12.37
CA ARG A 148 -13.29 -5.19 11.81
C ARG A 148 -13.96 -5.91 10.64
N TRP A 149 -13.47 -7.07 10.25
CA TRP A 149 -14.02 -7.83 9.13
C TRP A 149 -15.32 -8.55 9.51
N ASN A 150 -16.13 -8.83 8.49
CA ASN A 150 -17.39 -9.55 8.69
C ASN A 150 -17.14 -11.02 9.01
N LYS A 151 -18.15 -11.69 9.57
CA LYS A 151 -18.03 -13.02 10.21
C LYS A 151 -18.03 -14.22 9.25
N VAL A 152 -18.36 -14.01 7.99
CA VAL A 152 -18.33 -15.06 6.97
C VAL A 152 -17.50 -14.60 5.78
N CYS A 153 -16.85 -15.56 5.15
CA CYS A 153 -16.28 -15.45 3.82
C CYS A 153 -17.28 -15.99 2.80
N ILE A 154 -17.30 -15.39 1.62
CA ILE A 154 -18.08 -15.85 0.47
C ILE A 154 -17.18 -16.16 -0.72
N SER A 155 -17.58 -17.13 -1.53
CA SER A 155 -16.88 -17.54 -2.75
C SER A 155 -17.86 -17.94 -3.85
N GLY A 156 -17.38 -17.86 -5.08
CA GLY A 156 -18.03 -18.35 -6.28
C GLY A 156 -17.54 -17.64 -7.54
N PRO A 157 -17.96 -18.11 -8.72
CA PRO A 157 -17.52 -17.58 -10.00
C PRO A 157 -17.96 -16.13 -10.17
N MET A 158 -17.09 -15.32 -10.80
CA MET A 158 -17.32 -13.90 -11.00
C MET A 158 -17.22 -13.51 -12.47
N LYS A 159 -18.08 -12.59 -12.89
CA LYS A 159 -17.97 -11.84 -14.13
C LYS A 159 -17.73 -10.37 -13.82
N VAL A 160 -16.57 -9.85 -14.19
CA VAL A 160 -16.16 -8.49 -13.85
C VAL A 160 -16.57 -7.52 -14.95
N LEU A 161 -17.50 -6.63 -14.62
CA LEU A 161 -18.13 -5.70 -15.55
C LEU A 161 -17.31 -4.40 -15.68
N ASN A 162 -16.75 -3.93 -14.57
CA ASN A 162 -15.90 -2.75 -14.52
C ASN A 162 -14.69 -3.03 -13.63
N LEU A 163 -13.50 -2.69 -14.12
CA LEU A 163 -12.33 -2.57 -13.26
C LEU A 163 -12.44 -1.29 -12.41
N PRO A 164 -11.76 -1.22 -11.26
CA PRO A 164 -11.71 -0.01 -10.45
C PRO A 164 -11.28 1.19 -11.29
N LYS A 165 -12.00 2.30 -11.15
CA LYS A 165 -11.71 3.51 -11.93
C LYS A 165 -10.64 4.33 -11.24
N TYR A 166 -9.52 4.50 -11.94
CA TYR A 166 -8.41 5.36 -11.50
C TYR A 166 -8.38 6.65 -12.31
N TYR A 167 -8.06 7.75 -11.64
CA TYR A 167 -7.84 9.07 -12.25
C TYR A 167 -6.39 9.52 -12.12
N ASP A 168 -5.63 8.86 -11.25
CA ASP A 168 -4.24 9.14 -10.96
C ASP A 168 -3.32 8.22 -11.77
N PHE A 169 -2.35 8.83 -12.45
CA PHE A 169 -1.26 8.13 -13.14
C PHE A 169 -1.75 6.98 -14.06
N VAL A 170 -2.88 7.16 -14.74
CA VAL A 170 -3.54 6.11 -15.54
C VAL A 170 -2.60 5.45 -16.56
N ASN A 171 -1.69 6.24 -17.15
CA ASN A 171 -0.69 5.76 -18.11
C ASN A 171 0.42 4.90 -17.49
N LEU A 172 0.47 4.77 -16.17
CA LEU A 172 1.42 3.92 -15.45
C LEU A 172 0.73 2.70 -14.82
N ARG A 173 -0.60 2.60 -14.89
CA ARG A 173 -1.37 1.46 -14.36
C ARG A 173 -1.61 0.47 -15.49
N HIS A 174 -0.97 -0.69 -15.41
CA HIS A 174 -1.04 -1.70 -16.46
C HIS A 174 -1.49 -3.04 -15.89
N THR A 175 -2.40 -3.70 -16.59
CA THR A 175 -2.76 -5.09 -16.35
C THR A 175 -1.59 -6.04 -16.64
N PRO A 176 -1.58 -7.28 -16.12
CA PRO A 176 -0.53 -8.24 -16.44
C PRO A 176 -0.38 -8.50 -17.94
N ALA A 177 -1.47 -8.50 -18.71
CA ALA A 177 -1.42 -8.63 -20.16
C ALA A 177 -0.68 -7.46 -20.84
N GLN A 178 -0.97 -6.23 -20.43
CA GLN A 178 -0.29 -5.03 -20.95
C GLN A 178 1.19 -4.99 -20.56
N VAL A 179 1.52 -5.34 -19.31
CA VAL A 179 2.92 -5.42 -18.86
C VAL A 179 3.69 -6.44 -19.68
N ARG A 180 3.13 -7.64 -19.90
CA ARG A 180 3.73 -8.67 -20.74
C ARG A 180 3.97 -8.18 -22.16
N GLU A 181 2.99 -7.53 -22.78
CA GLU A 181 3.14 -6.95 -24.13
C GLU A 181 4.27 -5.92 -24.19
N MET A 182 4.40 -5.06 -23.18
CA MET A 182 5.47 -4.06 -23.10
C MET A 182 6.85 -4.72 -22.93
N LEU A 183 6.96 -5.74 -22.07
CA LEU A 183 8.20 -6.48 -21.84
C LEU A 183 8.62 -7.29 -23.09
N GLU A 184 7.68 -7.91 -23.80
CA GLU A 184 7.96 -8.61 -25.07
C GLU A 184 8.58 -7.67 -26.11
N LYS A 185 8.13 -6.40 -26.16
CA LYS A 185 8.66 -5.37 -27.05
C LYS A 185 10.07 -4.91 -26.66
N MET A 186 10.45 -4.98 -25.38
CA MET A 186 11.81 -4.68 -24.92
C MET A 186 12.84 -5.74 -25.38
N GLY A 187 12.40 -6.96 -25.69
CA GLY A 187 13.23 -7.95 -26.36
C GLY A 187 14.14 -8.80 -25.47
N HIS A 188 13.96 -8.77 -24.14
CA HIS A 188 14.72 -9.60 -23.20
C HIS A 188 13.86 -10.75 -22.63
N ASP A 189 14.37 -11.98 -22.72
CA ASP A 189 13.72 -13.16 -22.12
C ASP A 189 13.75 -13.12 -20.59
N ASN A 190 14.80 -12.52 -20.03
CA ASN A 190 14.93 -12.29 -18.59
C ASN A 190 14.32 -10.96 -18.21
N VAL A 191 13.50 -10.97 -17.17
CA VAL A 191 12.86 -9.79 -16.61
C VAL A 191 12.98 -9.83 -15.09
N VAL A 192 13.61 -8.79 -14.53
CA VAL A 192 13.74 -8.57 -13.10
C VAL A 192 12.63 -7.66 -12.63
N ALA A 193 11.89 -8.08 -11.60
CA ALA A 193 10.92 -7.24 -10.94
C ALA A 193 11.40 -6.71 -9.59
N PHE A 194 11.12 -5.44 -9.35
CA PHE A 194 11.40 -4.76 -8.08
C PHE A 194 10.12 -4.31 -7.40
N GLN A 195 9.87 -4.88 -6.21
CA GLN A 195 8.79 -4.49 -5.30
C GLN A 195 9.22 -3.27 -4.48
N THR A 196 8.33 -2.28 -4.33
CA THR A 196 8.50 -1.24 -3.32
C THR A 196 7.18 -0.63 -2.87
N ARG A 197 7.16 -0.15 -1.63
CA ARG A 197 6.13 0.72 -1.04
C ARG A 197 6.74 2.01 -0.45
N ASN A 198 8.03 2.24 -0.67
CA ASN A 198 8.79 3.38 -0.15
C ASN A 198 9.43 4.17 -1.31
N PRO A 199 9.70 5.48 -1.13
CA PRO A 199 10.52 6.27 -2.05
C PRO A 199 11.86 5.58 -2.38
N LEU A 200 12.32 5.74 -3.62
CA LEU A 200 13.56 5.12 -4.08
C LEU A 200 14.75 6.07 -3.96
N HIS A 201 15.69 5.69 -3.09
CA HIS A 201 17.00 6.31 -2.91
C HIS A 201 18.08 5.64 -3.78
N ARG A 202 19.29 6.22 -3.81
CA ARG A 202 20.41 5.77 -4.65
C ARG A 202 20.75 4.29 -4.46
N ILE A 203 20.66 3.78 -3.22
CA ILE A 203 20.90 2.35 -2.96
C ILE A 203 19.96 1.43 -3.76
N HIS A 204 18.69 1.81 -3.93
CA HIS A 204 17.72 1.04 -4.69
C HIS A 204 17.95 1.19 -6.20
N GLU A 205 18.37 2.38 -6.62
CA GLU A 205 18.78 2.65 -8.00
C GLU A 205 19.91 1.71 -8.42
N GLU A 206 20.99 1.68 -7.63
CA GLU A 206 22.16 0.83 -7.88
C GLU A 206 21.82 -0.65 -7.84
N LEU A 207 21.04 -1.07 -6.83
CA LEU A 207 20.57 -2.44 -6.69
C LEU A 207 19.86 -2.92 -7.95
N THR A 208 18.82 -2.21 -8.37
CA THR A 208 17.96 -2.65 -9.46
C THR A 208 18.70 -2.67 -10.80
N LYS A 209 19.61 -1.72 -11.03
CA LYS A 209 20.50 -1.72 -12.19
C LYS A 209 21.44 -2.92 -12.19
N ARG A 210 22.06 -3.25 -11.06
CA ARG A 210 22.93 -4.44 -10.93
C ARG A 210 22.15 -5.73 -11.17
N ALA A 211 20.96 -5.85 -10.59
CA ALA A 211 20.11 -7.03 -10.75
C ALA A 211 19.73 -7.27 -12.22
N ALA A 212 19.32 -6.21 -12.94
CA ALA A 212 18.99 -6.31 -14.36
C ALA A 212 20.21 -6.67 -15.22
N ALA A 213 21.36 -6.03 -14.96
CA ALA A 213 22.60 -6.31 -15.66
C ALA A 213 23.12 -7.74 -15.44
N GLN A 214 23.03 -8.25 -14.19
CA GLN A 214 23.46 -9.60 -13.82
C GLN A 214 22.77 -10.70 -14.63
N VAL A 215 21.50 -10.48 -15.01
CA VAL A 215 20.71 -11.46 -15.77
C VAL A 215 20.55 -11.08 -17.25
N ASN A 216 21.22 -10.01 -17.70
CA ASN A 216 21.08 -9.45 -19.05
C ASN A 216 19.60 -9.27 -19.45
N GLY A 217 18.80 -8.71 -18.54
CA GLY A 217 17.35 -8.66 -18.65
C GLY A 217 16.75 -7.26 -18.60
N SER A 218 15.47 -7.16 -18.93
CA SER A 218 14.68 -5.95 -18.65
C SER A 218 14.39 -5.80 -17.16
N LEU A 219 14.12 -4.58 -16.73
CA LEU A 219 13.73 -4.23 -15.37
C LEU A 219 12.30 -3.68 -15.35
N ILE A 220 11.46 -4.23 -14.47
CA ILE A 220 10.21 -3.61 -14.08
C ILE A 220 10.30 -3.09 -12.65
N ILE A 221 10.28 -1.76 -12.52
CA ILE A 221 10.06 -1.09 -11.24
C ILE A 221 8.56 -1.11 -11.00
N HIS A 222 8.14 -1.92 -10.02
CA HIS A 222 6.75 -2.33 -9.88
C HIS A 222 6.17 -1.92 -8.51
N PRO A 223 6.10 -0.61 -8.18
CA PRO A 223 5.65 -0.15 -6.88
C PRO A 223 4.18 -0.47 -6.61
N VAL A 224 3.86 -0.69 -5.33
CA VAL A 224 2.47 -0.84 -4.88
C VAL A 224 1.82 0.54 -4.70
N VAL A 225 0.62 0.69 -5.26
CA VAL A 225 -0.23 1.88 -5.14
C VAL A 225 -1.65 1.57 -4.65
N GLY A 226 -1.92 0.32 -4.29
CA GLY A 226 -3.08 -0.04 -3.46
C GLY A 226 -2.79 0.27 -1.99
N MET A 227 -3.17 -0.63 -1.09
CA MET A 227 -2.95 -0.47 0.34
C MET A 227 -1.51 -0.87 0.73
N THR A 228 -0.80 -0.01 1.46
CA THR A 228 0.54 -0.29 2.01
C THR A 228 0.52 -0.25 3.54
N LYS A 229 1.67 -0.15 4.21
CA LYS A 229 1.72 -0.07 5.67
C LYS A 229 1.15 1.28 6.14
N PRO A 230 0.30 1.30 7.19
CA PRO A 230 -0.13 2.56 7.80
C PRO A 230 1.07 3.43 8.21
N GLY A 231 1.05 4.70 7.83
CA GLY A 231 2.11 5.66 8.08
C GLY A 231 3.25 5.68 7.03
N ASP A 232 3.18 4.83 5.99
CA ASP A 232 4.05 4.99 4.82
C ASP A 232 3.76 6.32 4.10
N VAL A 233 4.74 6.77 3.30
CA VAL A 233 4.56 7.92 2.42
C VAL A 233 3.40 7.67 1.46
N ASP A 234 2.56 8.68 1.24
CA ASP A 234 1.40 8.56 0.36
C ASP A 234 1.83 8.18 -1.07
N HIS A 235 0.97 7.46 -1.79
CA HIS A 235 1.37 6.92 -3.10
C HIS A 235 1.55 8.00 -4.15
N TYR A 236 0.90 9.18 -4.04
CA TYR A 236 1.12 10.27 -5.00
C TYR A 236 2.55 10.81 -4.91
N THR A 237 3.02 11.07 -3.70
CA THR A 237 4.41 11.46 -3.44
C THR A 237 5.36 10.37 -3.92
N ARG A 238 5.11 9.10 -3.56
CA ARG A 238 5.96 7.99 -4.00
C ARG A 238 6.03 7.87 -5.53
N VAL A 239 4.90 7.91 -6.22
CA VAL A 239 4.85 7.81 -7.69
C VAL A 239 5.57 8.97 -8.36
N ARG A 240 5.45 10.21 -7.83
CA ARG A 240 6.27 11.34 -8.31
C ARG A 240 7.77 11.03 -8.16
N THR A 241 8.21 10.48 -7.03
CA THR A 241 9.63 10.10 -6.85
C THR A 241 10.07 8.98 -7.80
N TYR A 242 9.23 7.97 -8.05
CA TYR A 242 9.56 6.89 -8.98
C TYR A 242 9.68 7.39 -10.41
N LYS A 243 8.73 8.24 -10.82
CA LYS A 243 8.73 8.84 -12.15
C LYS A 243 9.98 9.69 -12.36
N ALA A 244 10.31 10.58 -11.42
CA ALA A 244 11.51 11.40 -11.49
C ALA A 244 12.78 10.54 -11.60
N LEU A 245 12.88 9.49 -10.79
CA LEU A 245 14.04 8.60 -10.83
C LEU A 245 14.14 7.82 -12.15
N VAL A 246 13.04 7.23 -12.64
CA VAL A 246 13.02 6.42 -13.85
C VAL A 246 13.25 7.27 -15.10
N ASP A 247 12.61 8.44 -15.20
CA ASP A 247 12.73 9.28 -16.38
C ASP A 247 14.13 9.86 -16.58
N ASN A 248 14.83 10.15 -15.48
CA ASN A 248 16.13 10.84 -15.52
C ASN A 248 17.33 9.88 -15.42
N HIS A 249 17.17 8.69 -14.85
CA HIS A 249 18.31 7.84 -14.48
C HIS A 249 18.25 6.40 -14.96
N TYR A 250 17.19 5.95 -15.65
CA TYR A 250 17.10 4.61 -16.23
C TYR A 250 17.03 4.64 -17.75
N ASP A 251 17.53 3.59 -18.38
CA ASP A 251 17.38 3.38 -19.82
C ASP A 251 15.96 2.89 -20.12
N LYS A 252 15.22 3.68 -20.90
CA LYS A 252 13.82 3.41 -21.25
C LYS A 252 13.66 2.24 -22.23
N ASN A 253 14.74 1.79 -22.85
CA ASN A 253 14.69 0.63 -23.75
C ASN A 253 14.59 -0.69 -23.00
N ASN A 254 15.09 -0.75 -21.76
CA ASN A 254 15.12 -1.98 -20.95
C ASN A 254 14.45 -1.82 -19.58
N THR A 255 14.00 -0.62 -19.20
CA THR A 255 13.35 -0.37 -17.91
C THR A 255 11.96 0.21 -18.10
N MET A 256 10.97 -0.32 -17.36
CA MET A 256 9.64 0.27 -17.24
C MET A 256 9.23 0.51 -15.79
N LEU A 257 8.40 1.53 -15.60
CA LEU A 257 7.65 1.80 -14.38
C LEU A 257 6.20 1.37 -14.59
N SER A 258 5.70 0.49 -13.74
CA SER A 258 4.29 0.08 -13.73
C SER A 258 3.76 0.05 -12.31
N LEU A 259 2.56 0.57 -12.09
CA LEU A 259 1.95 0.65 -10.77
C LEU A 259 1.09 -0.60 -10.51
N LEU A 260 1.28 -1.22 -9.35
CA LEU A 260 0.56 -2.43 -8.93
C LEU A 260 -0.55 -2.07 -7.94
N PRO A 261 -1.84 -2.34 -8.23
CA PRO A 261 -2.97 -2.10 -7.32
C PRO A 261 -3.08 -3.21 -6.26
N LEU A 262 -1.97 -3.62 -5.65
CA LEU A 262 -1.96 -4.62 -4.58
C LEU A 262 -2.36 -4.00 -3.24
N ALA A 263 -3.23 -4.67 -2.49
CA ALA A 263 -3.40 -4.41 -1.07
C ALA A 263 -2.42 -5.27 -0.28
N MET A 264 -1.31 -4.70 0.18
CA MET A 264 -0.31 -5.45 0.96
C MET A 264 -0.88 -5.95 2.29
N ARG A 265 -0.34 -7.07 2.75
CA ARG A 265 -0.67 -7.69 4.05
C ARG A 265 0.40 -7.46 5.11
N MET A 266 1.57 -6.96 4.70
CA MET A 266 2.74 -6.89 5.55
C MET A 266 3.11 -8.26 6.16
N ALA A 267 2.89 -9.35 5.42
CA ALA A 267 3.04 -10.73 5.91
C ALA A 267 4.44 -11.32 5.63
N GLY A 268 5.44 -10.44 5.52
CA GLY A 268 6.85 -10.80 5.46
C GLY A 268 7.16 -11.93 4.47
N PRO A 269 7.65 -13.09 4.95
CA PRO A 269 8.01 -14.22 4.09
C PRO A 269 6.90 -14.72 3.17
N LYS A 270 5.69 -14.92 3.70
CA LYS A 270 4.56 -15.42 2.90
C LYS A 270 4.16 -14.43 1.81
N GLU A 271 4.26 -13.14 2.10
CA GLU A 271 4.00 -12.11 1.09
C GLU A 271 5.11 -11.98 0.05
N ALA A 272 6.36 -12.33 0.36
CA ALA A 272 7.43 -12.41 -0.63
C ALA A 272 7.13 -13.46 -1.70
N ILE A 273 6.60 -14.62 -1.30
CA ILE A 273 6.11 -15.66 -2.21
C ILE A 273 4.94 -15.13 -3.07
N LEU A 274 3.97 -14.45 -2.45
CA LEU A 274 2.84 -13.87 -3.16
C LEU A 274 3.31 -12.85 -4.20
N HIS A 275 4.25 -11.98 -3.83
CA HIS A 275 4.85 -11.01 -4.73
C HIS A 275 5.55 -11.67 -5.92
N ALA A 276 6.27 -12.78 -5.72
CA ALA A 276 6.91 -13.51 -6.81
C ALA A 276 5.87 -14.10 -7.78
N ILE A 277 4.78 -14.69 -7.26
CA ILE A 277 3.66 -15.20 -8.08
C ILE A 277 3.02 -14.07 -8.89
N ILE A 278 2.70 -12.94 -8.26
CA ILE A 278 2.14 -11.77 -8.96
C ILE A 278 3.09 -11.33 -10.08
N ARG A 279 4.39 -11.26 -9.80
CA ARG A 279 5.39 -10.80 -10.78
C ARG A 279 5.61 -11.79 -11.91
N ARG A 280 5.53 -13.09 -11.65
CA ARG A 280 5.42 -14.12 -12.70
C ARG A 280 4.23 -13.84 -13.60
N ASN A 281 3.06 -13.57 -13.03
CA ASN A 281 1.86 -13.28 -13.81
C ASN A 281 2.01 -12.02 -14.69
N HIS A 282 2.85 -11.06 -14.28
CA HIS A 282 3.21 -9.90 -15.08
C HIS A 282 4.42 -10.12 -16.03
N GLY A 283 4.99 -11.33 -16.07
CA GLY A 283 6.06 -11.70 -17.02
C GLY A 283 7.48 -11.70 -16.46
N ALA A 284 7.67 -11.43 -15.18
CA ALA A 284 9.00 -11.48 -14.54
C ALA A 284 9.40 -12.90 -14.14
N ASN A 285 10.59 -13.32 -14.55
CA ASN A 285 11.20 -14.60 -14.17
C ASN A 285 12.28 -14.45 -13.09
N HIS A 286 12.62 -13.22 -12.73
CA HIS A 286 13.48 -12.89 -11.60
C HIS A 286 12.79 -11.89 -10.67
N PHE A 287 12.96 -12.04 -9.36
CA PHE A 287 12.36 -11.15 -8.38
C PHE A 287 13.35 -10.78 -7.29
N ILE A 288 13.51 -9.49 -7.06
CA ILE A 288 14.38 -8.97 -5.99
C ILE A 288 13.71 -9.19 -4.64
N VAL A 289 14.41 -9.82 -3.71
CA VAL A 289 13.98 -9.98 -2.31
C VAL A 289 15.05 -9.39 -1.40
N GLY A 290 14.73 -8.28 -0.76
CA GLY A 290 15.64 -7.57 0.14
C GLY A 290 15.53 -8.01 1.59
N ARG A 291 16.28 -7.32 2.46
CA ARG A 291 16.14 -7.42 3.92
C ARG A 291 14.76 -6.96 4.38
N ASP A 292 14.15 -7.71 5.30
CA ASP A 292 12.83 -7.42 5.91
C ASP A 292 11.73 -7.22 4.85
N HIS A 293 11.78 -8.03 3.78
CA HIS A 293 10.86 -7.90 2.64
C HIS A 293 9.41 -8.06 3.09
N ALA A 294 8.59 -7.05 2.80
CA ALA A 294 7.19 -6.98 3.23
C ALA A 294 6.96 -7.09 4.75
N GLY A 295 7.98 -6.81 5.58
CA GLY A 295 7.84 -6.80 7.04
C GLY A 295 7.17 -5.52 7.58
N PRO A 296 6.33 -5.62 8.64
CA PRO A 296 5.75 -4.47 9.32
C PRO A 296 6.67 -3.86 10.38
N GLY A 297 7.87 -4.41 10.61
CA GLY A 297 8.80 -3.98 11.65
C GLY A 297 8.58 -4.75 12.95
N ASN A 298 8.45 -4.05 14.07
CA ASN A 298 8.45 -4.66 15.41
C ASN A 298 7.07 -4.70 16.05
N ASP A 299 6.83 -5.76 16.82
CA ASP A 299 5.66 -6.03 17.65
C ASP A 299 5.55 -5.08 18.86
N SER A 300 4.52 -5.26 19.69
CA SER A 300 4.23 -4.42 20.86
C SER A 300 5.33 -4.48 21.93
N LEU A 301 6.13 -5.56 21.95
CA LEU A 301 7.26 -5.76 22.87
C LEU A 301 8.60 -5.28 22.28
N GLY A 302 8.59 -4.77 21.04
CA GLY A 302 9.77 -4.26 20.36
C GLY A 302 10.59 -5.32 19.63
N LYS A 303 10.11 -6.58 19.55
CA LYS A 303 10.74 -7.67 18.78
C LYS A 303 10.28 -7.59 17.32
N PRO A 304 11.15 -7.86 16.33
CA PRO A 304 10.73 -7.90 14.94
C PRO A 304 9.69 -9.00 14.69
N PHE A 305 8.64 -8.70 13.92
CA PHE A 305 7.62 -9.68 13.53
C PHE A 305 8.20 -10.84 12.71
N TYR A 306 9.17 -10.52 11.84
CA TYR A 306 9.90 -11.48 11.03
C TYR A 306 11.40 -11.17 11.12
N GLY A 307 12.24 -12.19 11.04
CA GLY A 307 13.67 -11.99 10.92
C GLY A 307 14.04 -11.28 9.61
N PRO A 308 15.23 -10.64 9.57
CA PRO A 308 15.63 -9.78 8.45
C PRO A 308 15.77 -10.52 7.12
N TYR A 309 15.92 -11.84 7.12
CA TYR A 309 16.14 -12.65 5.90
C TYR A 309 15.16 -13.82 5.75
N ASP A 310 14.19 -13.97 6.66
CA ASP A 310 13.18 -15.05 6.63
C ASP A 310 12.45 -15.11 5.27
N ALA A 311 12.23 -13.96 4.64
CA ALA A 311 11.62 -13.89 3.31
C ALA A 311 12.50 -14.47 2.20
N GLN A 312 13.82 -14.30 2.29
CA GLN A 312 14.76 -14.91 1.35
C GLN A 312 14.85 -16.41 1.57
N GLU A 313 14.86 -16.84 2.83
CA GLU A 313 14.88 -18.26 3.21
C GLU A 313 13.64 -18.99 2.67
N LEU A 314 12.44 -18.43 2.88
CA LEU A 314 11.22 -19.02 2.36
C LEU A 314 11.17 -18.98 0.82
N MET A 315 11.59 -17.88 0.20
CA MET A 315 11.66 -17.79 -1.27
C MET A 315 12.57 -18.87 -1.86
N LYS A 316 13.74 -19.13 -1.25
CA LYS A 316 14.66 -20.18 -1.69
C LYS A 316 14.04 -21.58 -1.66
N GLN A 317 13.11 -21.85 -0.73
CA GLN A 317 12.41 -23.14 -0.64
C GLN A 317 11.38 -23.33 -1.76
N HIS A 318 10.83 -22.25 -2.31
CA HIS A 318 9.73 -22.30 -3.27
C HIS A 318 10.06 -21.77 -4.68
N GLU A 319 11.21 -21.13 -4.90
CA GLU A 319 11.56 -20.50 -6.19
C GLU A 319 11.54 -21.48 -7.37
N ALA A 320 11.93 -22.74 -7.14
CA ALA A 320 11.91 -23.78 -8.15
C ALA A 320 10.47 -24.16 -8.56
N GLU A 321 9.56 -24.27 -7.58
CA GLU A 321 8.16 -24.62 -7.81
C GLU A 321 7.38 -23.45 -8.44
N ILE A 322 7.65 -22.22 -7.99
CA ILE A 322 7.04 -21.01 -8.55
C ILE A 322 7.63 -20.66 -9.91
N GLY A 323 8.84 -21.14 -10.22
CA GLY A 323 9.56 -20.86 -11.45
C GLY A 323 10.12 -19.44 -11.55
N VAL A 324 10.15 -18.68 -10.46
CA VAL A 324 10.73 -17.33 -10.39
C VAL A 324 11.98 -17.38 -9.55
N LYS A 325 13.12 -17.02 -10.14
CA LYS A 325 14.40 -17.01 -9.44
C LYS A 325 14.50 -15.79 -8.53
N MET A 326 14.90 -16.00 -7.29
CA MET A 326 15.21 -14.90 -6.40
C MET A 326 16.53 -14.22 -6.82
N ILE A 327 16.54 -12.89 -6.80
CA ILE A 327 17.77 -12.11 -6.70
C ILE A 327 17.84 -11.61 -5.26
N PRO A 328 18.58 -12.30 -4.37
CA PRO A 328 18.71 -11.87 -2.99
C PRO A 328 19.48 -10.56 -2.95
N PHE A 329 19.08 -9.69 -2.05
CA PHE A 329 19.80 -8.45 -1.81
C PHE A 329 20.17 -8.31 -0.34
N GLU A 330 21.48 -8.17 -0.11
CA GLU A 330 22.05 -7.79 1.18
C GLU A 330 22.14 -6.26 1.29
N MET A 331 22.34 -5.75 2.52
CA MET A 331 22.40 -4.31 2.73
C MET A 331 23.55 -3.68 1.92
N LEU A 332 23.24 -2.75 1.02
CA LEU A 332 24.25 -1.88 0.41
C LEU A 332 24.58 -0.72 1.35
N VAL A 333 25.86 -0.37 1.36
CA VAL A 333 26.38 0.80 2.05
C VAL A 333 27.18 1.67 1.10
N TYR A 334 27.29 2.97 1.41
CA TYR A 334 28.06 3.92 0.61
C TYR A 334 29.46 4.08 1.19
N LEU A 335 30.49 4.00 0.34
CA LEU A 335 31.88 4.28 0.70
C LEU A 335 32.22 5.72 0.28
N PRO A 336 32.28 6.70 1.21
CA PRO A 336 32.44 8.11 0.84
C PRO A 336 33.75 8.41 0.14
N ASP A 337 34.84 7.75 0.57
CA ASP A 337 36.17 7.95 0.02
C ASP A 337 36.30 7.40 -1.41
N GLU A 338 35.46 6.43 -1.79
CA GLU A 338 35.48 5.76 -3.10
C GLU A 338 34.28 6.14 -4.00
N GLN A 339 33.32 6.90 -3.47
CA GLN A 339 32.09 7.33 -4.13
C GLN A 339 31.29 6.21 -4.81
N ARG A 340 31.26 5.02 -4.19
CA ARG A 340 30.55 3.85 -4.71
C ARG A 340 29.78 3.11 -3.62
N TYR A 341 28.86 2.26 -4.05
CA TYR A 341 28.08 1.39 -3.16
C TYR A 341 28.60 -0.03 -3.22
N VAL A 342 28.66 -0.68 -2.06
CA VAL A 342 29.10 -2.07 -1.91
C VAL A 342 28.17 -2.81 -0.98
N GLU A 343 28.09 -4.13 -1.14
CA GLU A 343 27.41 -4.97 -0.15
C GLU A 343 28.21 -4.91 1.15
N GLU A 344 27.51 -4.93 2.28
CA GLU A 344 28.12 -4.81 3.61
C GLU A 344 29.24 -5.83 3.85
N LYS A 345 29.08 -7.06 3.34
CA LYS A 345 30.10 -8.12 3.42
C LYS A 345 31.38 -7.83 2.61
N ASP A 346 31.30 -6.96 1.60
CA ASP A 346 32.39 -6.63 0.67
C ASP A 346 33.07 -5.29 1.02
N VAL A 347 32.73 -4.70 2.16
CA VAL A 347 33.36 -3.47 2.65
C VAL A 347 34.83 -3.74 2.99
N PRO A 348 35.79 -3.02 2.39
CA PRO A 348 37.20 -3.18 2.72
C PRO A 348 37.47 -2.88 4.21
N LYS A 349 38.35 -3.67 4.84
CA LYS A 349 38.69 -3.47 6.26
C LYS A 349 39.21 -2.05 6.50
N GLY A 350 38.58 -1.34 7.44
CA GLY A 350 38.94 0.03 7.81
C GLY A 350 38.37 1.11 6.89
N ALA A 351 37.60 0.76 5.85
CA ALA A 351 36.93 1.74 5.00
C ALA A 351 35.84 2.49 5.78
N LYS A 352 35.68 3.79 5.49
CA LYS A 352 34.56 4.57 6.01
C LYS A 352 33.28 4.17 5.28
N VAL A 353 32.21 4.04 6.06
CA VAL A 353 30.89 3.68 5.56
C VAL A 353 29.89 4.76 5.97
N ALA A 354 28.99 5.11 5.04
CA ALA A 354 27.85 5.98 5.31
C ALA A 354 26.53 5.29 4.95
N ASN A 355 25.54 5.48 5.83
CA ASN A 355 24.16 5.05 5.66
C ASN A 355 23.24 6.05 6.38
N ILE A 356 22.02 6.24 5.87
CA ILE A 356 21.00 7.09 6.49
C ILE A 356 19.73 6.27 6.67
N SER A 357 19.31 6.09 7.93
CA SER A 357 18.05 5.43 8.25
C SER A 357 16.84 6.31 7.91
N GLY A 358 15.67 5.70 7.72
CA GLY A 358 14.43 6.45 7.50
C GLY A 358 14.07 7.41 8.65
N THR A 359 14.47 7.09 9.89
CA THR A 359 14.33 8.00 11.04
C THR A 359 15.21 9.23 10.88
N GLN A 360 16.48 9.05 10.50
CA GLN A 360 17.37 10.18 10.23
C GLN A 360 16.88 11.04 9.05
N VAL A 361 16.39 10.43 7.96
CA VAL A 361 15.78 11.16 6.84
C VAL A 361 14.68 12.10 7.34
N ARG A 362 13.79 11.61 8.21
CA ARG A 362 12.70 12.43 8.76
C ARG A 362 13.20 13.48 9.76
N ASP A 363 13.96 13.07 10.77
CA ASP A 363 14.22 13.90 11.95
C ASP A 363 15.44 14.81 11.79
N ASP A 364 16.47 14.32 11.10
CA ASP A 364 17.73 15.04 10.94
C ASP A 364 17.82 15.86 9.66
N TYR A 365 17.02 15.51 8.65
CA TYR A 365 16.98 16.20 7.37
C TYR A 365 15.67 16.95 7.13
N LEU A 366 14.59 16.23 6.80
CA LEU A 366 13.33 16.83 6.36
C LEU A 366 12.73 17.76 7.42
N ALA A 367 12.58 17.31 8.67
CA ALA A 367 12.04 18.10 9.78
C ALA A 367 12.86 19.37 10.07
N LYS A 368 14.18 19.33 9.84
CA LYS A 368 15.11 20.46 10.02
C LYS A 368 15.27 21.31 8.76
N GLY A 369 14.64 20.94 7.65
CA GLY A 369 14.79 21.61 6.35
C GLY A 369 16.19 21.48 5.75
N LYS A 370 16.98 20.48 6.15
CA LYS A 370 18.29 20.22 5.57
C LYS A 370 18.15 19.38 4.30
N LEU A 371 19.02 19.64 3.33
CA LEU A 371 19.08 18.86 2.09
C LEU A 371 19.59 17.44 2.40
N LEU A 372 18.91 16.44 1.83
CA LEU A 372 19.42 15.07 1.84
C LEU A 372 20.68 15.01 0.97
N PRO A 373 21.73 14.29 1.40
CA PRO A 373 22.96 14.19 0.62
C PRO A 373 22.71 13.51 -0.73
N GLU A 374 23.38 13.98 -1.78
CA GLU A 374 23.21 13.44 -3.15
C GLU A 374 23.65 11.98 -3.29
N TRP A 375 24.64 11.56 -2.48
CA TRP A 375 25.02 10.15 -2.38
C TRP A 375 23.93 9.30 -1.72
N PHE A 376 23.00 9.89 -0.98
CA PHE A 376 21.88 9.12 -0.42
C PHE A 376 20.72 9.08 -1.39
N THR A 377 20.31 10.22 -1.94
CA THR A 377 19.13 10.32 -2.81
C THR A 377 19.36 11.32 -3.94
N ARG A 378 18.72 11.10 -5.09
CA ARG A 378 18.75 12.06 -6.20
C ARG A 378 18.09 13.39 -5.81
N PRO A 379 18.58 14.55 -6.29
CA PRO A 379 18.03 15.87 -5.95
C PRO A 379 16.54 16.01 -6.21
N GLU A 380 16.05 15.49 -7.35
CA GLU A 380 14.65 15.56 -7.75
C GLU A 380 13.76 14.76 -6.79
N THR A 381 14.23 13.58 -6.37
CA THR A 381 13.56 12.78 -5.34
C THR A 381 13.55 13.51 -3.98
N ALA A 382 14.67 14.13 -3.59
CA ALA A 382 14.74 14.90 -2.34
C ALA A 382 13.78 16.08 -2.33
N GLU A 383 13.67 16.78 -3.46
CA GLU A 383 12.78 17.93 -3.62
C GLU A 383 11.32 17.53 -3.49
N ILE A 384 10.88 16.47 -4.19
CA ILE A 384 9.52 15.94 -4.07
C ILE A 384 9.20 15.54 -2.62
N LEU A 385 10.14 14.89 -1.92
CA LEU A 385 9.94 14.53 -0.51
C LEU A 385 9.84 15.77 0.39
N ARG A 386 10.60 16.82 0.11
CA ARG A 386 10.58 18.08 0.86
C ARG A 386 9.28 18.86 0.66
N GLU A 387 8.66 18.80 -0.52
CA GLU A 387 7.34 19.40 -0.76
C GLU A 387 6.26 18.77 0.12
N THR A 388 6.25 17.44 0.20
CA THR A 388 5.26 16.69 1.00
C THR A 388 5.57 16.74 2.50
N TYR A 389 6.86 16.73 2.88
CA TYR A 389 7.31 16.77 4.26
C TYR A 389 8.12 18.05 4.51
N PRO A 390 7.45 19.21 4.60
CA PRO A 390 8.14 20.46 4.84
C PRO A 390 8.77 20.48 6.23
N ALA A 391 9.78 21.33 6.41
CA ALA A 391 10.44 21.53 7.69
C ALA A 391 9.44 21.91 8.80
N ARG A 392 9.71 21.55 10.06
CA ARG A 392 8.77 21.76 11.19
C ARG A 392 8.30 23.21 11.32
N HIS A 393 9.17 24.18 11.08
CA HIS A 393 8.82 25.61 11.13
C HIS A 393 7.87 26.07 10.01
N LYS A 394 7.61 25.22 9.01
CA LYS A 394 6.64 25.43 7.94
C LYS A 394 5.37 24.60 8.09
N GLN A 395 5.37 23.57 8.95
CA GLN A 395 4.21 22.69 9.15
C GLN A 395 3.06 23.39 9.86
N GLY A 396 1.84 22.89 9.62
CA GLY A 396 0.67 23.30 10.38
C GLY A 396 0.73 22.80 11.82
N PHE A 397 0.02 23.47 12.71
CA PHE A 397 -0.05 23.09 14.12
C PHE A 397 -1.36 23.56 14.77
N CYS A 398 -1.83 22.83 15.78
CA CYS A 398 -2.97 23.22 16.60
C CYS A 398 -2.50 23.54 18.02
N ILE A 399 -2.84 24.73 18.51
CA ILE A 399 -2.70 25.10 19.92
C ILE A 399 -4.09 25.08 20.54
N TRP A 400 -4.31 24.17 21.48
CA TRP A 400 -5.61 23.97 22.09
C TRP A 400 -5.62 24.47 23.54
N PHE A 401 -6.34 25.57 23.78
CA PHE A 401 -6.58 26.09 25.11
C PHE A 401 -7.88 25.52 25.69
N THR A 402 -7.75 24.82 26.81
CA THR A 402 -8.85 24.31 27.63
C THR A 402 -8.85 24.99 29.01
N GLY A 403 -10.03 25.13 29.62
CA GLY A 403 -10.16 25.72 30.96
C GLY A 403 -11.53 26.33 31.24
N LEU A 404 -11.74 26.76 32.49
CA LEU A 404 -13.02 27.34 32.95
C LEU A 404 -13.43 28.60 32.18
N SER A 405 -14.72 28.93 32.19
CA SER A 405 -15.19 30.22 31.68
C SER A 405 -14.49 31.36 32.43
N GLY A 406 -14.06 32.41 31.72
CA GLY A 406 -13.31 33.53 32.32
C GLY A 406 -11.83 33.27 32.63
N SER A 407 -11.29 32.08 32.33
CA SER A 407 -9.87 31.72 32.64
C SER A 407 -8.81 32.41 31.76
N GLY A 408 -9.17 33.41 30.95
CA GLY A 408 -8.23 34.15 30.10
C GLY A 408 -7.83 33.47 28.77
N LYS A 409 -8.52 32.41 28.33
CA LYS A 409 -8.24 31.73 27.04
C LYS A 409 -8.27 32.69 25.85
N THR A 410 -9.38 33.42 25.68
CA THR A 410 -9.55 34.37 24.58
C THR A 410 -8.48 35.47 24.60
N ALA A 411 -8.14 36.01 25.77
CA ALA A 411 -7.08 37.00 25.90
C ALA A 411 -5.70 36.43 25.47
N THR A 412 -5.38 35.22 25.93
CA THR A 412 -4.14 34.50 25.54
C THR A 412 -4.10 34.23 24.03
N THR A 413 -5.23 33.80 23.45
CA THR A 413 -5.37 33.60 21.99
C THR A 413 -5.04 34.86 21.20
N GLN A 414 -5.53 36.04 21.62
CA GLN A 414 -5.25 37.28 20.89
C GLN A 414 -3.77 37.68 20.97
N VAL A 415 -3.15 37.59 22.15
CA VAL A 415 -1.72 37.89 22.31
C VAL A 415 -0.87 36.95 21.46
N LEU A 416 -1.13 35.64 21.56
CA LEU A 416 -0.39 34.63 20.82
C LEU A 416 -0.58 34.77 19.30
N ARG A 417 -1.79 35.12 18.85
CA ARG A 417 -2.04 35.44 17.44
C ARG A 417 -1.16 36.57 16.94
N SER A 418 -1.08 37.68 17.65
CA SER A 418 -0.23 38.80 17.25
C SER A 418 1.25 38.38 17.15
N LEU A 419 1.76 37.68 18.16
CA LEU A 419 3.16 37.21 18.18
C LEU A 419 3.50 36.25 17.04
N LEU A 420 2.54 35.42 16.60
CA LEU A 420 2.72 34.47 15.50
C LEU A 420 2.57 35.14 14.13
N LEU A 421 1.64 36.10 13.98
CA LEU A 421 1.52 36.92 12.78
C LEU A 421 2.79 37.75 12.54
N GLU A 422 3.39 38.31 13.59
CA GLU A 422 4.70 39.00 13.52
C GLU A 422 5.84 38.09 13.01
N ARG A 423 5.67 36.77 13.10
CA ARG A 423 6.63 35.76 12.62
C ARG A 423 6.22 35.18 11.26
N GLY A 424 5.26 35.79 10.57
CA GLY A 424 4.80 35.35 9.24
C GLY A 424 4.00 34.05 9.27
N ARG A 425 3.37 33.72 10.41
CA ARG A 425 2.51 32.54 10.54
C ARG A 425 1.05 32.96 10.47
N GLU A 426 0.36 32.57 9.41
CA GLU A 426 -1.08 32.71 9.32
C GLU A 426 -1.79 31.72 10.24
N LEU A 427 -2.87 32.19 10.88
CA LEU A 427 -3.60 31.45 11.89
C LEU A 427 -5.10 31.55 11.70
N ALA A 428 -5.78 30.41 11.81
CA ALA A 428 -7.20 30.36 12.08
C ALA A 428 -7.46 30.42 13.60
N ILE A 429 -8.51 31.13 14.02
CA ILE A 429 -8.99 31.10 15.40
C ILE A 429 -10.33 30.37 15.44
N LEU A 430 -10.41 29.33 16.27
CA LEU A 430 -11.63 28.62 16.62
C LEU A 430 -11.95 28.89 18.11
N ASP A 431 -12.41 30.09 18.41
CA ASP A 431 -12.90 30.48 19.74
C ASP A 431 -14.37 30.08 19.93
N GLY A 432 -14.81 29.89 21.17
CA GLY A 432 -16.14 29.41 21.54
C GLY A 432 -17.28 30.18 20.87
N ASP A 433 -17.15 31.50 20.70
CA ASP A 433 -18.18 32.32 20.05
C ASP A 433 -18.23 32.12 18.53
N VAL A 434 -17.06 32.01 17.88
CA VAL A 434 -16.95 31.72 16.44
C VAL A 434 -17.51 30.32 16.15
N VAL A 435 -17.12 29.34 16.97
CA VAL A 435 -17.59 27.96 16.85
C VAL A 435 -19.11 27.88 17.09
N ARG A 436 -19.63 28.52 18.14
CA ARG A 436 -21.08 28.54 18.42
C ARG A 436 -21.89 29.17 17.29
N THR A 437 -21.37 30.25 16.70
CA THR A 437 -22.04 30.96 15.61
C THR A 437 -22.07 30.14 14.31
N HIS A 438 -20.97 29.48 13.96
CA HIS A 438 -20.78 28.92 12.62
C HIS A 438 -20.80 27.40 12.53
N LEU A 439 -20.44 26.69 13.61
CA LEU A 439 -20.21 25.23 13.59
C LEU A 439 -21.16 24.46 14.53
N SER A 440 -21.72 25.11 15.54
CA SER A 440 -22.44 24.44 16.63
C SER A 440 -23.87 24.94 16.83
N LYS A 441 -24.43 25.65 15.85
CA LYS A 441 -25.85 26.01 15.84
C LYS A 441 -26.71 24.74 15.92
N GLY A 442 -27.60 24.69 16.89
CA GLY A 442 -28.50 23.55 17.13
C GLY A 442 -28.00 22.52 18.16
N LEU A 443 -26.77 22.64 18.67
CA LEU A 443 -26.31 21.84 19.81
C LEU A 443 -26.69 22.51 21.13
N GLY A 444 -27.12 21.71 22.12
CA GLY A 444 -27.40 22.15 23.48
C GLY A 444 -26.17 22.13 24.39
N PHE A 445 -26.36 21.77 25.66
CA PHE A 445 -25.31 21.75 26.68
C PHE A 445 -25.16 20.39 27.37
N SER A 446 -25.80 19.34 26.84
CA SER A 446 -25.60 17.97 27.35
C SER A 446 -24.15 17.53 27.20
N LYS A 447 -23.78 16.40 27.81
CA LYS A 447 -22.45 15.83 27.64
C LYS A 447 -22.21 15.46 26.18
N GLU A 448 -23.17 14.79 25.55
CA GLU A 448 -23.07 14.37 24.14
C GLU A 448 -22.96 15.56 23.18
N ASP A 449 -23.69 16.65 23.43
CA ASP A 449 -23.63 17.87 22.62
C ASP A 449 -22.27 18.56 22.76
N ARG A 450 -21.70 18.59 23.96
CA ARG A 450 -20.37 19.14 24.21
C ARG A 450 -19.29 18.31 23.53
N ASP A 451 -19.36 16.99 23.65
CA ASP A 451 -18.43 16.07 22.99
C ASP A 451 -18.50 16.24 21.46
N THR A 452 -19.72 16.30 20.90
CA THR A 452 -19.94 16.57 19.48
C THR A 452 -19.36 17.92 19.05
N ASN A 453 -19.55 18.97 19.85
CA ASN A 453 -18.97 20.28 19.59
C ASN A 453 -17.43 20.22 19.57
N ILE A 454 -16.80 19.51 20.50
CA ILE A 454 -15.34 19.35 20.52
C ILE A 454 -14.85 18.56 19.31
N LEU A 455 -15.54 17.49 18.92
CA LEU A 455 -15.22 16.71 17.72
C LEU A 455 -15.29 17.57 16.45
N ARG A 456 -16.28 18.46 16.32
CA ARG A 456 -16.38 19.40 15.19
C ARG A 456 -15.21 20.37 15.12
N ILE A 457 -14.82 20.96 16.27
CA ILE A 457 -13.64 21.83 16.34
C ILE A 457 -12.39 21.04 15.95
N GLY A 458 -12.23 19.82 16.50
CA GLY A 458 -11.11 18.93 16.21
C GLY A 458 -11.01 18.58 14.73
N PHE A 459 -12.13 18.30 14.06
CA PHE A 459 -12.17 18.05 12.62
C PHE A 459 -11.68 19.26 11.82
N VAL A 460 -12.26 20.45 12.05
CA VAL A 460 -11.86 21.68 11.33
C VAL A 460 -10.40 22.04 11.60
N ALA A 461 -9.96 21.95 12.85
CA ALA A 461 -8.57 22.18 13.23
C ALA A 461 -7.62 21.19 12.53
N GLY A 462 -8.00 19.92 12.46
CA GLY A 462 -7.25 18.87 11.76
C GLY A 462 -7.04 19.18 10.28
N GLU A 463 -8.10 19.59 9.57
CA GLU A 463 -8.01 19.99 8.15
C GLU A 463 -7.10 21.21 7.94
N ILE A 464 -7.17 22.21 8.83
CA ILE A 464 -6.29 23.39 8.77
C ILE A 464 -4.83 22.99 8.99
N VAL A 465 -4.55 22.14 9.99
CA VAL A 465 -3.21 21.62 10.26
C VAL A 465 -2.69 20.82 9.07
N HIS A 466 -3.54 19.98 8.48
CA HIS A 466 -3.21 19.19 7.30
C HIS A 466 -2.83 20.06 6.10
N ALA A 467 -3.53 21.19 5.91
CA ALA A 467 -3.21 22.19 4.89
C ALA A 467 -1.95 23.04 5.21
N GLY A 468 -1.25 22.78 6.31
CA GLY A 468 -0.05 23.51 6.72
C GLY A 468 -0.34 24.80 7.51
N GLY A 469 -1.60 25.10 7.79
CA GLY A 469 -2.04 26.25 8.56
C GLY A 469 -1.84 26.06 10.06
N GLY A 470 -1.62 27.17 10.78
CA GLY A 470 -1.72 27.15 12.24
C GLY A 470 -3.16 27.42 12.68
N VAL A 471 -3.59 26.79 13.78
CA VAL A 471 -4.92 27.01 14.36
C VAL A 471 -4.82 27.14 15.87
N ILE A 472 -5.52 28.12 16.44
CA ILE A 472 -5.69 28.27 17.89
C ILE A 472 -7.14 27.97 18.22
N CYS A 473 -7.36 26.92 19.00
CA CYS A 473 -8.67 26.54 19.52
C CYS A 473 -8.81 27.04 20.96
N ALA A 474 -9.88 27.74 21.28
CA ALA A 474 -10.20 28.16 22.65
C ALA A 474 -11.59 27.64 23.03
N ALA A 475 -11.62 26.52 23.75
CA ALA A 475 -12.86 25.86 24.15
C ALA A 475 -12.85 25.54 25.66
N ILE A 476 -14.02 25.28 26.24
CA ILE A 476 -14.07 24.74 27.61
C ILE A 476 -13.56 23.30 27.62
N SER A 477 -13.91 22.50 26.59
CA SER A 477 -13.52 21.08 26.42
C SER A 477 -13.44 20.32 27.76
N PRO A 478 -14.58 20.16 28.46
CA PRO A 478 -14.60 19.67 29.84
C PRO A 478 -14.40 18.16 29.99
N TYR A 479 -14.38 17.41 28.88
CA TYR A 479 -14.25 15.95 28.82
C TYR A 479 -13.18 15.56 27.81
#